data_AF-A0A832R5E5-F1
#
_entry.id   AF-A0A832R5E5-F1
#
_cell.length_a   1.000
_cell.length_b   1.000
_cell.length_c   1.000
_cell.angle_alpha   90.00
_cell.angle_beta   90.00
_cell.angle_gamma   90.00
#
_symmetry.space_group_name_H-M   'P 1'
#
loop_
_entity.id
_entity.type
_entity.pdbx_description
1 polymer ?
#
loop_
_entity_poly.entity_id
_entity_poly.type
_entity_poly.pdbx_seq_one_letter_code
_entity_poly.pdbx_strand_id
1 'polypeptide(L)' 'MKMAIGIIFIIVALLLAYLGITGLQESTTAVNLLGIELRAEDSGAKQVAIIELIGAVIAFIGGIYLLSSKKR' A
#
# COMPACT_ATOMS: atom_id res chain seq x y z
N MET A 1 -26.24 -1.25 -1.19
CA MET A 1 -25.21 -2.30 -0.99
C MET A 1 -23.91 -2.02 -1.76
N LYS A 2 -23.92 -1.88 -3.10
CA LYS A 2 -22.71 -1.61 -3.92
C LYS A 2 -21.88 -0.39 -3.47
N MET A 3 -22.56 0.65 -3.00
CA MET A 3 -21.92 1.89 -2.50
C MET A 3 -21.13 1.68 -1.20
N ALA A 4 -21.63 0.84 -0.29
CA ALA A 4 -20.93 0.50 0.95
C ALA A 4 -19.67 -0.35 0.66
N ILE A 5 -19.79 -1.28 -0.28
CA ILE A 5 -18.66 -2.12 -0.72
C ILE A 5 -17.57 -1.29 -1.37
N GLY A 6 -17.93 -0.29 -2.21
CA GLY A 6 -16.96 0.61 -2.83
C GLY A 6 -16.19 1.46 -1.81
N ILE A 7 -16.87 1.96 -0.77
CA ILE A 7 -16.25 2.70 0.33
C ILE A 7 -15.28 1.80 1.12
N ILE A 8 -15.68 0.57 1.43
CA ILE A 8 -14.82 -0.40 2.12
C ILE A 8 -13.55 -0.68 1.31
N PHE A 9 -13.67 -0.86 -0.01
CA PHE A 9 -12.54 -1.07 -0.90
C PHE A 9 -11.56 0.12 -0.90
N ILE A 10 -12.07 1.35 -0.88
CA ILE A 10 -11.23 2.55 -0.78
C ILE A 10 -10.50 2.60 0.56
N ILE A 11 -11.17 2.27 1.67
CA ILE A 11 -10.55 2.25 3.01
C ILE A 11 -9.43 1.20 3.06
N VAL A 12 -9.69 -0.02 2.56
CA VAL A 12 -8.68 -1.09 2.51
C VAL A 12 -7.50 -0.68 1.62
N ALA A 13 -7.76 -0.02 0.50
CA ALA A 13 -6.70 0.49 -0.37
C ALA A 13 -5.80 1.51 0.35
N LEU A 14 -6.37 2.43 1.12
CA LEU A 14 -5.59 3.40 1.89
C LEU A 14 -4.72 2.73 2.97
N LEU A 15 -5.25 1.69 3.63
CA LEU A 15 -4.48 0.91 4.61
C LEU A 15 -3.32 0.16 3.95
N LEU A 16 -3.56 -0.52 2.83
CA LEU A 16 -2.51 -1.20 2.06
C LEU A 16 -1.46 -0.24 1.51
N ALA A 17 -1.89 0.95 1.05
CA ALA A 17 -0.96 1.98 0.58
C ALA A 17 -0.07 2.49 1.72
N TYR A 18 -0.63 2.71 2.91
CA TYR A 18 0.14 3.12 4.08
C TYR A 18 1.17 2.04 4.47
N LEU A 19 0.74 0.78 4.58
CA LEU A 19 1.62 -0.34 4.92
C LEU A 19 2.71 -0.54 3.86
N GLY A 20 2.37 -0.50 2.57
CA GLY A 20 3.34 -0.64 1.49
C GLY A 20 4.35 0.51 1.44
N ILE A 21 3.93 1.76 1.69
CA ILE A 21 4.86 2.90 1.74
C ILE A 21 5.77 2.79 2.96
N THR A 22 5.23 2.49 4.14
CA THR A 22 6.03 2.32 5.37
C THR A 22 6.98 1.14 5.26
N GLY A 23 6.54 0.00 4.72
CA GLY A 23 7.40 -1.17 4.49
C GLY A 23 8.49 -0.93 3.45
N LEU A 24 8.21 -0.15 2.40
CA LEU A 24 9.23 0.30 1.45
C LEU A 24 10.24 1.24 2.09
N GLN A 25 9.77 2.17 2.93
CA GLN A 25 10.66 3.07 3.66
C GLN A 25 11.53 2.27 4.62
N GLU A 26 10.97 1.38 5.46
CA GLU A 26 11.74 0.57 6.40
C GLU A 26 12.74 -0.35 5.70
N SER A 27 12.35 -1.03 4.62
CA SER A 27 13.26 -1.89 3.83
C SER A 27 14.35 -1.12 3.08
N THR A 28 14.17 0.18 2.84
CA THR A 28 15.15 1.04 2.16
C THR A 28 15.96 1.90 3.15
N THR A 29 15.48 2.08 4.38
CA THR A 29 16.12 2.96 5.36
C THR A 29 17.41 2.31 5.85
N ALA A 30 18.53 2.68 5.21
CA ALA A 30 19.85 2.58 5.81
C ALA A 30 19.84 3.47 7.06
N VAL A 31 19.62 2.90 8.23
CA VAL A 31 19.61 3.67 9.48
C VAL A 31 21.05 4.10 9.74
N ASN A 32 21.34 5.37 9.48
CA ASN A 32 22.67 5.96 9.70
C ASN A 32 22.85 6.25 11.21
N LEU A 33 23.10 5.20 11.99
CA LEU A 33 23.51 5.36 13.38
C LEU A 33 25.00 5.70 13.39
N LEU A 34 25.32 6.97 13.72
CA LEU A 34 26.69 7.40 14.03
C LEU A 34 27.72 7.12 12.91
N GLY A 35 27.32 7.14 11.64
CA GLY A 35 28.23 6.92 10.51
C GLY A 35 28.47 5.46 10.14
N ILE A 36 27.75 4.52 10.77
CA ILE A 36 27.70 3.12 10.35
C ILE A 36 26.44 2.96 9.48
N GLU A 37 26.62 2.85 8.15
CA GLU A 37 25.54 2.45 7.24
C GLU A 37 25.16 0.99 7.53
N LEU A 38 24.20 0.77 8.43
CA LEU A 38 23.55 -0.53 8.58
C LEU A 38 22.56 -0.69 7.42
N ARG A 39 23.07 -1.13 6.27
CA ARG A 39 22.26 -1.58 5.13
C ARG A 39 21.65 -2.95 5.44
N ALA A 40 20.61 -2.98 6.24
CA ALA A 40 19.72 -4.12 6.35
C ALA A 40 18.66 -4.05 5.23
N GLU A 41 19.08 -4.20 3.97
CA GLU A 41 18.13 -4.30 2.85
C GLU A 41 17.46 -5.69 2.93
N ASP A 42 16.32 -5.76 3.60
CA ASP A 42 15.47 -6.95 3.58
C ASP A 42 14.69 -6.99 2.27
N SER A 43 15.25 -7.74 1.31
CA SER A 43 14.67 -7.94 -0.02
C SER A 43 13.28 -8.59 0.03
N GLY A 44 12.98 -9.39 1.07
CA GLY A 44 11.67 -9.97 1.31
C GLY A 44 10.66 -8.91 1.70
N ALA A 45 11.00 -8.07 2.69
CA ALA A 45 10.14 -6.97 3.12
C ALA A 45 9.86 -5.96 1.99
N LYS A 46 10.87 -5.65 1.17
CA LYS A 46 10.73 -4.79 -0.02
C LYS A 46 9.75 -5.38 -1.03
N GLN A 47 9.83 -6.69 -1.29
CA GLN A 47 8.94 -7.37 -2.23
C GLN A 47 7.49 -7.40 -1.73
N VAL A 48 7.27 -7.68 -0.44
CA VAL A 48 5.94 -7.62 0.19
C VAL A 48 5.35 -6.22 0.08
N ALA A 49 6.12 -5.19 0.41
CA ALA A 49 5.67 -3.80 0.36
C ALA A 49 5.27 -3.36 -1.07
N ILE A 50 5.99 -3.82 -2.10
CA ILE A 50 5.62 -3.60 -3.50
C ILE A 50 4.30 -4.28 -3.85
N ILE A 51 4.09 -5.52 -3.40
CA ILE A 51 2.84 -6.26 -3.63
C ILE A 51 1.66 -5.55 -2.95
N GLU A 52 1.84 -5.07 -1.72
CA GLU A 52 0.83 -4.30 -0.99
C GLU A 52 0.47 -3.01 -1.71
N LEU A 53 1.46 -2.29 -2.26
CA LEU A 53 1.25 -1.07 -3.04
C LEU A 53 0.49 -1.33 -4.35
N ILE A 54 0.85 -2.39 -5.08
CA ILE A 54 0.12 -2.78 -6.29
C ILE A 54 -1.32 -3.17 -5.95
N GLY A 55 -1.50 -3.96 -4.88
CA GLY A 55 -2.81 -4.33 -4.36
C GLY A 55 -3.65 -3.12 -3.97
N ALA A 56 -3.05 -2.12 -3.32
CA ALA A 56 -3.69 -0.87 -2.96
C ALA A 56 -4.22 -0.12 -4.19
N VAL A 57 -3.40 0.01 -5.25
CA VAL A 57 -3.82 0.70 -6.49
C VAL A 57 -5.00 -0.02 -7.15
N ILE A 58 -4.95 -1.35 -7.26
CA ILE A 58 -6.03 -2.16 -7.84
C ILE A 58 -7.31 -2.02 -7.01
N ALA A 59 -7.20 -2.15 -5.68
CA ALA A 59 -8.34 -2.02 -4.76
C ALA A 59 -8.97 -0.62 -4.82
N PHE A 60 -8.16 0.44 -4.95
CA PHE A 60 -8.63 1.82 -5.06
C PHE A 60 -9.41 2.05 -6.36
N ILE A 61 -8.87 1.61 -7.50
CA ILE A 61 -9.53 1.71 -8.80
C ILE A 61 -10.84 0.91 -8.79
N GLY A 62 -10.82 -0.32 -8.25
CA GLY A 62 -12.01 -1.15 -8.09
C GLY A 62 -13.07 -0.48 -7.21
N GLY A 63 -12.66 0.14 -6.10
CA GLY A 63 -13.53 0.88 -5.19
C GLY A 63 -14.20 2.09 -5.86
N ILE A 64 -13.43 2.91 -6.59
CA ILE A 64 -13.94 4.05 -7.35
C ILE A 64 -14.92 3.59 -8.44
N TYR A 65 -14.56 2.55 -9.20
CA TYR A 65 -15.42 2.02 -10.26
C TYR A 65 -16.76 1.54 -9.71
N LEU A 66 -16.74 0.80 -8.60
CA LEU A 66 -17.94 0.30 -7.94
C LEU A 66 -18.84 1.44 -7.42
N LEU A 67 -18.22 2.53 -6.96
CA LEU A 67 -18.92 3.73 -6.49
C LEU A 67 -19.56 4.50 -7.66
N SER A 68 -18.84 4.63 -8.78
CA SER A 68 -19.30 5.33 -9.98
C SER A 68 -20.35 4.55 -10.78
N SER A 69 -20.36 3.22 -10.67
CA SER A 69 -21.31 2.33 -11.36
C SER A 69 -22.76 2.48 -10.85
N LYS A 70 -22.98 3.11 -9.69
CA LYS A 70 -24.34 3.37 -9.16
C LYS A 70 -25.10 4.44 -9.96
N LYS A 71 -24.41 5.29 -10.73
CA LYS A 71 -25.03 6.46 -11.40
C LYS A 71 -25.41 6.21 -12.87
N ARG A 72 -25.10 5.04 -13.44
CA ARG A 72 -25.59 4.61 -14.75
C ARG A 72 -26.76 3.65 -14.61
#